data_AF-J0SXN3-F1
#
_entry.id   AF-J0SXN3-F1
#
_cell.length_a   1.000
_cell.length_b   1.000
_cell.length_c   1.000
_cell.angle_alpha   90.00
_cell.angle_beta   90.00
_cell.angle_gamma   90.00
#
_symmetry.space_group_name_H-M   'P 1'
#
loop_
_entity.id
_entity.type
_entity.pdbx_description
1 polymer ?
#
loop_
_entity_poly.entity_id
_entity_poly.type
_entity_poly.pdbx_seq_one_letter_code
_entity_poly.pdbx_strand_id
1 'polypeptide(L)'
;MAHQEIVVIRVNEVNADDWLERGRKWWKASAARIIDCAELLVLDKNDTVKAVTRVAGVEKDLDEGSGRISIIPSDLPAKHEELIGKKIRRPNSRNPVVYLRDIEVIS
;
A
#
# COMPACT_ATOMS: atom_id res chain seq x y z
N MET A 1 -1.46 -7.02 -21.82
CA MET A 1 -0.50 -6.59 -20.78
C MET A 1 -0.89 -7.33 -19.51
N ALA A 2 0.05 -7.99 -18.82
CA ALA A 2 -0.27 -8.61 -17.54
C ALA A 2 -0.71 -7.51 -16.57
N HIS A 3 -1.88 -7.65 -15.94
CA HIS A 3 -2.33 -6.72 -14.92
C HIS A 3 -1.35 -6.79 -13.74
N GLN A 4 -0.55 -5.74 -13.54
CA GLN A 4 0.28 -5.62 -12.35
C GLN A 4 -0.62 -5.47 -11.13
N GLU A 5 -0.29 -6.20 -10.06
CA GLU A 5 -1.04 -6.12 -8.80
C GLU A 5 -0.81 -4.77 -8.13
N ILE A 6 -1.68 -4.43 -7.18
CA ILE A 6 -1.63 -3.26 -6.34
C ILE A 6 -1.47 -3.76 -4.91
N VAL A 7 -0.47 -3.26 -4.20
CA VAL A 7 -0.33 -3.55 -2.77
C VAL A 7 -1.24 -2.59 -2.00
N VAL A 8 -2.06 -3.15 -1.12
CA VAL A 8 -3.00 -2.38 -0.30
C VAL A 8 -2.66 -2.62 1.16
N ILE A 9 -2.45 -1.54 1.89
CA ILE A 9 -2.00 -1.58 3.28
C ILE A 9 -3.00 -0.83 4.14
N ARG A 10 -3.63 -1.56 5.06
CA ARG A 10 -4.49 -0.96 6.07
C ARG A 10 -3.67 -0.51 7.26
N VAL A 11 -3.81 0.76 7.60
CA VAL A 11 -3.16 1.41 8.74
C VAL A 11 -4.22 1.85 9.73
N ASN A 12 -3.86 1.80 11.01
CA ASN A 12 -4.68 2.41 12.05
C ASN A 12 -4.64 3.94 11.93
N GLU A 13 -5.40 4.61 12.79
CA GLU A 13 -5.49 6.07 12.80
C GLU A 13 -4.11 6.72 13.01
N VAL A 14 -3.81 7.70 12.15
CA VAL A 14 -2.61 8.55 12.19
C VAL A 14 -3.00 9.99 11.94
N ASN A 15 -2.07 10.93 12.12
CA ASN A 15 -2.31 12.32 11.71
C ASN A 15 -2.56 12.40 10.21
N ALA A 16 -3.31 13.41 9.79
CA ALA A 16 -3.78 13.56 8.42
C ALA A 16 -2.67 13.55 7.36
N ASP A 17 -1.46 14.01 7.70
CA ASP A 17 -0.36 14.11 6.74
C ASP A 17 0.58 12.89 6.77
N ASP A 18 0.41 11.98 7.73
CA ASP A 18 1.36 10.89 7.99
C ASP A 18 0.98 9.56 7.31
N TRP A 19 -0.14 9.51 6.58
CA TRP A 19 -0.68 8.26 6.02
C TRP A 19 0.32 7.54 5.12
N LEU A 20 0.97 8.24 4.19
CA LEU A 20 1.92 7.60 3.28
C LEU A 20 3.17 7.11 4.03
N GLU A 21 3.71 7.93 4.94
CA GLU A 21 4.91 7.57 5.69
C GLU A 21 4.67 6.34 6.58
N ARG A 22 3.52 6.30 7.26
CA ARG A 22 3.14 5.13 8.06
C ARG A 22 2.73 3.94 7.20
N GLY A 23 2.09 4.19 6.06
CA GLY A 23 1.62 3.16 5.14
C GLY A 23 2.75 2.44 4.41
N ARG A 24 3.87 3.11 4.15
CA ARG A 24 5.00 2.51 3.44
C ARG A 24 5.98 1.76 4.35
N LYS A 25 5.91 1.91 5.68
CA LYS A 25 6.85 1.29 6.66
C LYS A 25 6.13 0.74 7.89
N TRP A 26 6.61 -0.26 8.61
CA TRP A 26 7.59 -1.30 8.30
C TRP A 26 6.81 -2.61 8.31
N TRP A 27 6.69 -3.29 7.17
CA TRP A 27 5.74 -4.40 7.03
C TRP A 27 6.44 -5.74 6.87
N LYS A 28 5.86 -6.78 7.47
CA LYS A 28 6.27 -8.16 7.21
C LYS A 28 5.59 -8.64 5.94
N ALA A 29 6.29 -8.49 4.81
CA ALA A 29 5.78 -8.84 3.49
C ALA A 29 6.93 -9.28 2.56
N SER A 30 6.59 -9.95 1.46
CA SER A 30 7.58 -10.35 0.46
C SER A 30 8.02 -9.15 -0.37
N ALA A 31 9.29 -8.77 -0.26
CA ALA A 31 9.90 -7.74 -1.09
C ALA A 31 9.74 -8.01 -2.59
N ALA A 32 9.96 -9.25 -3.03
CA ALA A 32 9.83 -9.63 -4.44
C ALA A 32 8.40 -9.36 -4.94
N ARG A 33 7.39 -9.72 -4.14
CA ARG A 33 6.00 -9.52 -4.51
C ARG A 33 5.61 -8.05 -4.58
N ILE A 34 6.16 -7.21 -3.71
CA ILE A 34 5.87 -5.77 -3.70
C ILE A 34 6.54 -5.06 -4.88
N ILE A 35 7.77 -5.44 -5.24
CA ILE A 35 8.45 -4.87 -6.42
C ILE A 35 7.65 -5.10 -7.70
N ASP A 36 6.93 -6.23 -7.80
CA ASP A 36 6.08 -6.53 -8.95
C ASP A 36 4.76 -5.74 -8.97
N CYS A 37 4.40 -5.07 -7.87
CA CYS A 37 3.20 -4.25 -7.79
C CYS A 37 3.42 -2.89 -8.44
N ALA A 38 2.38 -2.37 -9.11
CA ALA A 38 2.45 -1.04 -9.72
C ALA A 38 2.38 0.07 -8.66
N GLU A 39 1.51 -0.09 -7.66
CA GLU A 39 1.12 0.98 -6.74
C GLU A 39 0.86 0.47 -5.33
N LEU A 40 0.97 1.40 -4.39
CA LEU A 40 0.56 1.27 -3.01
C LEU A 40 -0.67 2.12 -2.75
N LEU A 41 -1.74 1.49 -2.24
CA LEU A 41 -2.88 2.17 -1.63
C LEU A 41 -2.82 2.02 -0.12
N VAL A 42 -2.86 3.13 0.60
CA VAL A 42 -2.95 3.15 2.06
C VAL A 42 -4.40 3.39 2.48
N LEU A 43 -4.94 2.48 3.28
CA LEU A 43 -6.31 2.57 3.78
C LEU A 43 -6.35 2.89 5.27
N ASP A 44 -7.40 3.59 5.70
CA ASP A 44 -7.78 3.66 7.11
C ASP A 44 -8.50 2.40 7.61
N LYS A 45 -8.88 2.39 8.89
CA LYS A 45 -9.59 1.28 9.54
C LYS A 45 -10.96 0.95 8.90
N ASN A 46 -11.53 1.88 8.14
CA ASN A 46 -12.82 1.75 7.47
C ASN A 46 -12.68 1.48 5.95
N ASP A 47 -11.48 1.06 5.52
CA ASP A 47 -11.12 0.78 4.13
C ASP A 47 -11.27 2.00 3.19
N THR A 48 -11.14 3.22 3.75
CA THR A 48 -11.08 4.47 2.97
C THR A 48 -9.64 4.73 2.54
N VAL A 49 -9.41 5.02 1.26
CA VAL A 49 -8.09 5.36 0.73
C VAL A 49 -7.65 6.72 1.27
N LYS A 50 -6.47 6.77 1.87
CA LYS A 50 -5.87 7.97 2.47
C LYS A 50 -4.61 8.44 1.78
N ALA A 51 -3.88 7.54 1.14
CA ALA A 51 -2.74 7.87 0.33
C ALA A 51 -2.57 6.86 -0.80
N VAL A 52 -2.00 7.32 -1.91
CA VAL A 52 -1.68 6.51 -3.08
C VAL A 52 -0.30 6.90 -3.54
N THR A 53 0.52 5.94 -3.93
CA THR A 53 1.81 6.20 -4.57
C THR A 53 2.17 5.08 -5.52
N ARG A 54 3.00 5.37 -6.51
CA ARG A 54 3.61 4.36 -7.36
C ARG A 54 4.78 3.70 -6.64
N VAL A 55 4.93 2.40 -6.78
CA VAL A 55 6.06 1.66 -6.20
C VAL A 55 7.28 1.83 -7.11
N ALA A 56 8.37 2.38 -6.56
CA ALA A 56 9.67 2.47 -7.23
C ALA A 56 10.63 1.36 -6.79
N GLY A 57 10.42 0.83 -5.59
CA GLY A 57 11.26 -0.23 -5.04
C GLY A 57 10.90 -0.54 -3.60
N VAL A 58 11.75 -1.33 -2.96
CA VAL A 58 11.65 -1.67 -1.54
C VAL A 58 13.03 -1.63 -0.91
N GLU A 59 13.07 -1.21 0.34
CA GLU A 59 14.24 -1.34 1.20
C GLU A 59 13.94 -2.41 2.26
N LYS A 60 14.94 -3.23 2.56
CA LYS A 60 14.86 -4.28 3.57
C LYS A 60 15.65 -3.85 4.78
N ASP A 61 15.04 -3.95 5.94
CA ASP A 61 15.77 -3.88 7.19
C ASP A 61 16.56 -5.19 7.38
N LEU A 62 17.84 -5.15 6.97
CA LEU A 62 18.78 -6.27 7.09
C LEU A 62 19.56 -6.22 8.42
N ASP A 63 19.72 -5.03 9.00
CA ASP A 63 20.61 -4.80 10.13
C ASP A 63 19.97 -5.16 11.47
N GLU A 64 18.64 -5.00 11.64
CA GLU A 64 17.94 -5.36 12.89
C GLU A 64 17.25 -6.74 12.84
N GLY A 65 17.37 -7.50 11.74
CA GLY A 65 16.86 -8.87 11.63
C GLY A 65 15.33 -9.03 11.67
N SER A 66 14.57 -7.92 11.63
CA SER A 66 13.11 -7.96 11.68
C SER A 66 12.49 -8.57 10.41
N GLY A 67 13.24 -8.55 9.30
CA GLY A 67 12.80 -9.02 7.97
C GLY A 67 11.65 -8.17 7.41
N ARG A 68 11.45 -6.96 7.95
CA ARG A 68 10.44 -6.02 7.49
C ARG A 68 10.96 -5.23 6.31
N ILE A 69 10.01 -4.74 5.52
CA ILE A 69 10.28 -3.94 4.34
C ILE A 69 9.69 -2.55 4.50
N SER A 70 10.34 -1.60 3.88
CA SER A 70 9.83 -0.28 3.56
C SER A 70 9.59 -0.20 2.04
N ILE A 71 8.50 0.46 1.64
CA ILE A 71 8.22 0.72 0.22
C ILE A 71 8.82 2.09 -0.12
N ILE A 72 9.53 2.14 -1.26
CA ILE A 72 10.10 3.36 -1.81
C ILE A 72 9.07 3.93 -2.80
N PRO A 73 8.47 5.10 -2.51
CA PRO A 73 7.55 5.75 -3.43
C PRO A 73 8.32 6.28 -4.66
N SER A 74 7.64 6.31 -5.80
CA SER A 74 8.12 7.00 -6.99
C SER A 74 7.74 8.48 -6.95
N ASP A 75 8.57 9.32 -7.55
CA ASP A 75 8.24 10.73 -7.82
C ASP A 75 7.22 10.89 -8.97
N LEU A 76 6.93 9.82 -9.71
CA LEU A 76 5.90 9.83 -10.74
C LEU A 76 4.51 9.71 -10.10
N PRO A 77 3.50 10.42 -10.66
CA PRO A 77 2.14 10.37 -10.14
C PRO A 77 1.59 8.94 -10.21
N ALA A 78 0.78 8.59 -9.23
CA ALA A 78 0.08 7.32 -9.26
C ALA A 78 -1.17 7.44 -10.14
N LYS A 79 -1.48 6.36 -10.85
CA LYS A 79 -2.65 6.23 -11.72
C LYS A 79 -3.96 6.37 -10.94
N HIS A 80 -4.00 5.88 -9.69
CA HIS A 80 -5.22 5.83 -8.89
C HIS A 80 -5.30 6.94 -7.82
N GLU A 81 -4.66 8.09 -8.02
CA GLU A 81 -4.75 9.24 -7.10
C GLU A 81 -6.20 9.72 -6.88
N GLU A 82 -7.07 9.57 -7.87
CA GLU A 82 -8.51 9.89 -7.79
C GLU A 82 -9.28 9.06 -6.75
N LEU A 83 -8.70 7.95 -6.28
CA LEU A 83 -9.32 7.10 -5.27
C LEU A 83 -9.17 7.67 -3.86
N ILE A 84 -8.34 8.68 -3.63
CA ILE A 84 -8.19 9.30 -2.31
C ILE A 84 -9.56 9.77 -1.79
N GLY A 85 -9.91 9.34 -0.57
CA GLY A 85 -11.20 9.61 0.06
C GLY A 85 -12.32 8.62 -0.31
N LYS A 86 -12.11 7.71 -1.26
CA LYS A 86 -13.06 6.65 -1.63
C LYS A 86 -12.92 5.43 -0.75
N LYS A 87 -14.00 4.68 -0.57
CA LYS A 87 -13.97 3.36 0.06
C LYS A 87 -13.84 2.28 -0.99
N ILE A 88 -12.94 1.34 -0.76
CA ILE A 88 -12.73 0.20 -1.66
C ILE A 88 -13.08 -1.11 -0.98
N ARG A 89 -13.48 -2.12 -1.76
CA ARG A 89 -13.67 -3.48 -1.25
C ARG A 89 -12.31 -4.12 -0.98
N ARG A 90 -12.04 -4.39 0.29
CA ARG A 90 -10.89 -5.17 0.73
C ARG A 90 -11.34 -6.58 1.15
N PRO A 91 -10.61 -7.65 0.79
CA PRO A 91 -10.88 -8.98 1.30
C PRO A 91 -10.89 -8.99 2.84
N ASN A 92 -11.72 -9.85 3.44
CA ASN A 92 -11.80 -10.00 4.90
C ASN A 92 -10.57 -10.72 5.48
N SER A 93 -9.40 -10.09 5.33
CA SER A 93 -8.11 -10.55 5.83
C SER A 93 -7.70 -9.76 7.06
N ARG A 94 -7.20 -10.48 8.06
CA ARG A 94 -6.57 -9.89 9.25
C ARG A 94 -5.18 -9.31 8.95
N ASN A 95 -4.52 -9.75 7.88
CA ASN A 95 -3.20 -9.23 7.51
C ASN A 95 -3.36 -7.81 6.93
N PRO A 96 -2.77 -6.76 7.53
CA PRO A 96 -2.91 -5.39 7.02
C PRO A 96 -2.43 -5.23 5.58
N VAL A 97 -1.47 -6.04 5.13
CA VAL A 97 -0.96 -6.04 3.75
C VAL A 97 -1.72 -7.08 2.92
N VAL A 98 -2.34 -6.61 1.83
CA VAL A 98 -3.01 -7.46 0.83
C VAL A 98 -2.63 -7.01 -0.58
N TYR A 99 -2.93 -7.85 -1.57
CA TYR A 99 -2.63 -7.59 -2.98
C TYR A 99 -3.92 -7.72 -3.78
N LEU A 100 -4.23 -6.70 -4.56
CA LEU A 100 -5.42 -6.64 -5.41
C LEU A 100 -5.00 -6.56 -6.86
N ARG A 101 -5.77 -7.18 -7.75
CA ARG A 101 -5.63 -7.02 -9.21
C ARG A 101 -6.58 -5.96 -9.74
N ASP A 102 -7.78 -5.95 -9.19
CA ASP A 102 -8.86 -5.04 -9.54
C ASP A 102 -9.30 -4.28 -8.28
N ILE A 103 -9.61 -3.00 -8.45
CA ILE A 103 -10.14 -2.16 -7.38
C ILE A 103 -11.63 -2.00 -7.60
N GLU A 104 -12.41 -2.39 -6.59
CA GLU A 104 -13.84 -2.13 -6.56
C GLU A 104 -14.14 -1.01 -5.57
N VAL A 105 -14.61 0.12 -6.08
CA VAL A 105 -15.07 1.25 -5.25
C VAL A 105 -16.50 0.97 -4.78
N ILE A 106 -16.75 1.13 -3.48
CA ILE A 106 -18.05 0.85 -2.86
C ILE A 106 -18.74 2.08 -2.27
N SER A 107 -18.03 3.21 -2.14
CA SER A 107 -18.60 4.52 -1.75
C SER A 107 -17.64 5.67 -2.03
#